data_AF-A0A2D9H0Y7-F1
#
_entry.id   AF-A0A2D9H0Y7-F1
#
_cell.length_a   1.000
_cell.length_b   1.000
_cell.length_c   1.000
_cell.angle_alpha   90.00
_cell.angle_beta   90.00
_cell.angle_gamma   90.00
#
_symmetry.space_group_name_H-M   'P 1'
#
loop_
_entity.id
_entity.type
_entity.pdbx_description
1 polymer ?
#
loop_
_entity_poly.entity_id
_entity_poly.type
_entity_poly.pdbx_seq_one_letter_code
_entity_poly.pdbx_strand_id
1 'polypeptide(L)'
;MVTLSKRNFTRGIFSPVVQSRRDVEAWSAGAKRLTNVFLLKHGGVRKRPGTLFVYKLPDDDNDVRLLPFTYSPGQSYVLAMGQATMKPLALGGAVLSEGFGITGITRANPGVITAPYHGLSTGDETFLAGIEGMTELNGRVVTVTVIDANTFSIGIDTTSFTAFTGDDGTVRTGPPAPPPSPPSVPAPTPTPTPPPTTPPGGGGGGGGGIRGPGGDQDKY
;
A
#
# COMPACT_ATOMS: atom_id res chain seq x y z
N MET A 1 36.63 0.95 -39.41
CA MET A 1 35.53 1.63 -38.68
C MET A 1 36.16 2.54 -37.63
N VAL A 2 36.03 3.86 -37.76
CA VAL A 2 36.63 4.82 -36.80
C VAL A 2 35.60 5.11 -35.71
N THR A 3 35.88 4.68 -34.48
CA THR A 3 35.03 4.97 -33.32
C THR A 3 35.45 6.32 -32.74
N LEU A 4 34.65 7.36 -32.99
CA LEU A 4 34.87 8.68 -32.41
C LEU A 4 34.40 8.68 -30.94
N SER A 5 35.35 8.65 -29.99
CA SER A 5 35.02 8.66 -28.56
C SER A 5 34.57 10.05 -28.10
N LYS A 6 33.33 10.16 -27.64
CA LYS A 6 32.79 11.36 -26.97
C LYS A 6 33.12 11.32 -25.48
N ARG A 7 33.85 12.35 -25.01
CA ARG A 7 34.48 12.36 -23.68
C ARG A 7 33.66 13.13 -22.63
N ASN A 8 32.80 14.06 -23.06
CA ASN A 8 32.00 14.91 -22.17
C ASN A 8 30.58 15.14 -22.72
N PHE A 9 29.67 15.51 -21.81
CA PHE A 9 28.25 15.71 -22.10
C PHE A 9 27.70 17.00 -21.46
N THR A 10 28.58 17.96 -21.19
CA THR A 10 28.28 19.22 -20.49
C THR A 10 27.33 20.13 -21.27
N ARG A 11 27.20 19.95 -22.59
CA ARG A 11 26.35 20.79 -23.47
C ARG A 11 24.94 20.25 -23.65
N GLY A 12 24.57 19.18 -22.95
CA GLY A 12 23.20 18.67 -22.93
C GLY A 12 22.71 18.10 -24.25
N ILE A 13 21.42 18.25 -24.52
CA ILE A 13 20.75 17.70 -25.71
C ILE A 13 20.88 18.66 -26.89
N PHE A 14 21.22 18.13 -28.07
CA PHE A 14 21.29 18.94 -29.28
C PHE A 14 19.92 19.48 -29.70
N SER A 15 19.90 20.76 -30.05
CA SER A 15 18.87 21.30 -30.94
C SER A 15 19.02 20.66 -32.34
N PRO A 16 17.92 20.40 -33.06
CA PRO A 16 17.96 19.81 -34.41
C PRO A 16 18.91 20.51 -35.38
N VAL A 17 19.07 21.83 -35.25
CA VAL A 17 19.95 22.66 -36.11
C VAL A 17 21.44 22.44 -35.81
N VAL A 18 21.80 22.16 -34.56
CA VAL A 18 23.19 21.91 -34.13
C VAL A 18 23.62 20.47 -34.46
N GLN A 19 22.67 19.56 -34.66
CA GLN A 19 22.94 18.15 -34.95
C GLN A 19 23.77 17.96 -36.23
N SER A 20 23.60 18.82 -37.24
CA SER A 20 24.33 18.79 -38.51
C SER A 20 25.68 19.52 -38.46
N ARG A 21 25.86 20.47 -37.53
CA ARG A 21 27.07 21.28 -37.36
C ARG A 21 28.13 20.56 -36.52
N ARG A 22 28.81 19.57 -37.14
CA ARG A 22 29.88 18.78 -36.49
C ARG A 22 31.12 19.60 -36.12
N ASP A 23 31.25 20.78 -36.70
CA ASP A 23 32.33 21.74 -36.52
C ASP A 23 32.19 22.57 -35.22
N VAL A 24 30.97 22.67 -34.68
CA VAL A 24 30.71 23.47 -33.49
C VAL A 24 31.17 22.71 -32.25
N GLU A 25 31.88 23.38 -31.34
CA GLU A 25 32.40 22.79 -30.09
C GLU A 25 31.29 22.11 -29.27
N ALA A 26 30.08 22.67 -29.30
CA ALA A 26 28.92 22.08 -28.64
C ALA A 26 28.60 20.65 -29.13
N TRP A 27 28.90 20.30 -30.38
CA TRP A 27 28.66 18.99 -30.97
C TRP A 27 29.53 17.89 -30.35
N SER A 28 30.75 18.20 -29.95
CA SER A 28 31.64 17.22 -29.33
C SER A 28 31.24 16.90 -27.88
N ALA A 29 30.57 17.85 -27.22
CA ALA A 29 30.22 17.82 -25.80
C ALA A 29 28.72 17.65 -25.48
N GLY A 30 27.90 17.26 -26.45
CA GLY A 30 26.48 16.98 -26.28
C GLY A 30 26.03 15.68 -26.94
N ALA A 31 24.74 15.38 -26.82
CA ALA A 31 24.12 14.18 -27.39
C ALA A 31 22.77 14.48 -28.05
N LYS A 32 22.40 13.71 -29.08
CA LYS A 32 21.08 13.83 -29.72
C LYS A 32 19.95 13.44 -28.77
N ARG A 33 20.14 12.35 -28.02
CA ARG A 33 19.18 11.87 -27.02
C ARG A 33 19.91 10.96 -26.04
N LEU A 34 19.66 11.14 -24.75
CA LEU A 34 20.15 10.28 -23.68
C LEU A 34 18.94 9.93 -22.80
N THR A 35 18.60 8.65 -22.73
CA THR A 35 17.47 8.15 -21.93
C THR A 35 17.98 7.18 -20.87
N ASN A 36 17.39 7.26 -19.67
CA ASN A 36 17.68 6.36 -18.57
C ASN A 36 19.18 6.27 -18.17
N VAL A 37 19.83 7.44 -18.10
CA VAL A 37 21.26 7.56 -17.78
C VAL A 37 21.52 8.71 -16.80
N PHE A 38 22.65 8.67 -16.10
CA PHE A 38 23.21 9.77 -15.32
C PHE A 38 24.50 10.28 -15.96
N LEU A 39 24.65 11.60 -16.01
CA LEU A 39 25.89 12.25 -16.41
C LEU A 39 26.87 12.23 -15.23
N LEU A 40 28.10 11.81 -15.48
CA LEU A 40 29.16 11.82 -14.48
C LEU A 40 29.90 13.15 -14.51
N LYS A 41 30.21 13.70 -13.33
CA LYS A 41 30.94 14.98 -13.19
C LYS A 41 32.32 14.99 -13.86
N HIS A 42 32.96 13.82 -13.96
CA HIS A 42 34.28 13.62 -14.57
C HIS A 42 34.21 13.23 -16.05
N GLY A 43 33.02 13.34 -16.67
CA GLY A 43 32.81 12.98 -18.08
C GLY A 43 32.25 11.58 -18.26
N GLY A 44 31.66 11.35 -19.43
CA GLY A 44 30.94 10.12 -19.75
C GLY A 44 29.50 10.05 -19.22
N VAL A 45 28.90 8.88 -19.38
CA VAL A 45 27.51 8.60 -19.03
C VAL A 45 27.45 7.22 -18.40
N ARG A 46 26.67 7.04 -17.34
CA ARG A 46 26.33 5.70 -16.82
C ARG A 46 24.84 5.44 -16.92
N LYS A 47 24.45 4.18 -17.11
CA LYS A 47 23.03 3.79 -17.04
C LYS A 47 22.48 4.07 -15.64
N ARG A 48 21.24 4.56 -15.57
CA ARG A 48 20.51 4.67 -14.31
C ARG A 48 20.28 3.24 -13.78
N PRO A 49 20.41 3.00 -12.46
CA PRO A 49 20.00 1.72 -11.89
C PRO A 49 18.57 1.38 -12.33
N GLY A 50 18.32 0.12 -12.64
CA GLY A 50 17.00 -0.34 -13.02
C GLY A 50 15.99 -0.21 -11.88
N THR A 51 14.72 -0.42 -12.21
CA THR A 51 13.68 -0.61 -11.20
C THR A 51 13.73 -2.04 -10.70
N LEU A 52 13.63 -2.22 -9.39
CA LEU A 52 13.40 -3.54 -8.79
C LEU A 52 11.89 -3.79 -8.77
N PHE A 53 11.48 -4.99 -9.19
CA PHE A 53 10.10 -5.43 -8.97
C PHE A 53 9.93 -5.76 -7.49
N VAL A 54 9.04 -5.04 -6.81
CA VAL A 54 8.81 -5.18 -5.36
C VAL A 54 7.58 -6.05 -5.09
N TYR A 55 6.47 -5.74 -5.76
CA TYR A 55 5.18 -6.36 -5.48
C TYR A 55 4.24 -6.22 -6.68
N LYS A 56 3.46 -7.27 -6.96
CA LYS A 56 2.37 -7.22 -7.96
C LYS A 56 1.14 -6.69 -7.23
N LEU A 57 0.47 -5.69 -7.81
CA LEU A 57 -0.79 -5.22 -7.27
C LEU A 57 -1.91 -6.25 -7.54
N PRO A 58 -2.90 -6.41 -6.63
CA PRO A 58 -4.05 -7.27 -6.88
C PRO A 58 -4.78 -6.88 -8.17
N ASP A 59 -5.32 -7.86 -8.89
CA ASP A 59 -5.92 -7.63 -10.21
C ASP A 59 -7.18 -6.74 -10.14
N ASP A 60 -7.84 -6.71 -8.97
CA ASP A 60 -9.04 -5.91 -8.70
C ASP A 60 -8.74 -4.44 -8.36
N ASP A 61 -7.48 -4.09 -8.08
CA ASP A 61 -7.07 -2.76 -7.67
C ASP A 61 -6.08 -2.20 -8.69
N ASN A 62 -6.57 -1.42 -9.66
CA ASN A 62 -5.73 -0.91 -10.75
C ASN A 62 -5.30 0.56 -10.55
N ASP A 63 -5.77 1.22 -9.49
CA ASP A 63 -5.45 2.63 -9.19
C ASP A 63 -4.89 2.77 -7.78
N VAL A 64 -3.58 2.52 -7.65
CA VAL A 64 -2.85 2.68 -6.39
C VAL A 64 -1.95 3.89 -6.40
N ARG A 65 -2.02 4.64 -5.31
CA ARG A 65 -1.15 5.79 -5.06
C ARG A 65 -0.08 5.43 -4.04
N LEU A 66 1.16 5.77 -4.37
CA LEU A 66 2.29 5.63 -3.46
C LEU A 66 2.43 6.91 -2.63
N LEU A 67 2.30 6.79 -1.31
CA LEU A 67 2.51 7.87 -0.36
C LEU A 67 3.80 7.62 0.43
N PRO A 68 4.81 8.51 0.33
CA PRO A 68 5.99 8.38 1.17
C PRO A 68 5.64 8.67 2.63
N PHE A 69 6.11 7.82 3.54
CA PHE A 69 5.88 7.96 4.97
C PHE A 69 7.15 7.64 5.76
N THR A 70 7.52 8.49 6.70
CA THR A 70 8.66 8.26 7.58
C THR A 70 8.20 8.36 9.02
N TYR A 71 8.30 7.25 9.75
CA TYR A 71 7.99 7.22 11.18
C TYR A 71 9.18 7.71 12.01
N SER A 72 10.40 7.32 11.62
CA SER A 72 11.65 7.76 12.25
C SER A 72 12.79 7.77 11.23
N PRO A 73 13.94 8.43 11.52
CA PRO A 73 15.08 8.47 10.60
C PRO A 73 15.61 7.08 10.19
N GLY A 74 15.35 6.04 11.01
CA GLY A 74 15.70 4.65 10.69
C GLY A 74 14.58 3.85 10.03
N GLN A 75 13.35 4.36 9.99
CA GLN A 75 12.17 3.64 9.54
C GLN A 75 11.39 4.49 8.53
N SER A 76 11.75 4.31 7.26
CA SER A 76 11.08 4.93 6.11
C SER A 76 10.31 3.88 5.32
N TYR A 77 9.08 4.23 4.97
CA TYR A 77 8.12 3.39 4.28
C TYR A 77 7.56 4.12 3.06
N VAL A 78 7.00 3.34 2.14
CA VAL A 78 6.07 3.81 1.13
C VAL A 78 4.75 3.10 1.36
N LEU A 79 3.68 3.85 1.57
CA LEU A 79 2.33 3.30 1.71
C LEU A 79 1.70 3.22 0.33
N ALA A 80 1.41 2.01 -0.13
CA ALA A 80 0.60 1.77 -1.31
C ALA A 80 -0.87 1.82 -0.90
N MET A 81 -1.57 2.89 -1.29
CA MET A 81 -2.98 3.14 -0.99
C MET A 81 -3.83 2.83 -2.21
N GLY A 82 -4.72 1.85 -2.08
CA GLY A 82 -5.70 1.48 -3.09
C GLY A 82 -7.13 1.67 -2.63
N GLN A 83 -8.08 1.02 -3.30
CA GLN A 83 -9.49 1.06 -2.94
C GLN A 83 -9.72 0.28 -1.63
N ALA A 84 -9.84 1.01 -0.51
CA ALA A 84 -9.99 0.45 0.83
C ALA A 84 -8.84 -0.49 1.27
N THR A 85 -7.71 -0.45 0.58
CA THR A 85 -6.51 -1.23 0.88
C THR A 85 -5.34 -0.29 1.18
N MET A 86 -4.50 -0.68 2.14
CA MET A 86 -3.22 -0.03 2.42
C MET A 86 -2.18 -1.11 2.62
N LYS A 87 -1.08 -1.04 1.86
CA LYS A 87 0.06 -1.96 2.04
C LYS A 87 1.35 -1.17 2.26
N PRO A 88 2.01 -1.30 3.43
CA PRO A 88 3.31 -0.69 3.67
C PRO A 88 4.44 -1.46 2.98
N LEU A 89 5.32 -0.73 2.30
CA LEU A 89 6.52 -1.24 1.62
C LEU A 89 7.77 -0.60 2.25
N ALA A 90 8.80 -1.40 2.51
CA ALA A 90 10.07 -0.93 3.07
C ALA A 90 11.23 -1.84 2.64
N LEU A 91 12.45 -1.31 2.67
CA LEU A 91 13.68 -2.08 2.39
C LEU A 91 13.68 -2.83 1.05
N GLY A 92 12.89 -2.37 0.07
CA GLY A 92 12.75 -3.01 -1.24
C GLY A 92 11.75 -4.18 -1.30
N GLY A 93 10.95 -4.38 -0.26
CA GLY A 93 9.91 -5.44 -0.17
C GLY A 93 8.60 -4.95 0.43
N ALA A 94 7.59 -5.81 0.42
CA ALA A 94 6.39 -5.62 1.23
C ALA A 94 6.69 -5.95 2.69
N VAL A 95 6.11 -5.19 3.62
CA VAL A 95 6.17 -5.53 5.04
C VAL A 95 5.29 -6.76 5.27
N LEU A 96 5.86 -7.79 5.88
CA LEU A 96 5.18 -9.05 6.18
C LEU A 96 4.66 -9.05 7.61
N SER A 97 3.59 -9.81 7.85
CA SER A 97 3.16 -10.15 9.20
C SER A 97 4.12 -11.12 9.86
N GLU A 98 3.93 -11.37 11.15
CA GLU A 98 4.64 -12.45 11.84
C GLU A 98 4.41 -13.79 11.13
N GLY A 99 5.50 -14.55 10.95
CA GLY A 99 5.46 -15.87 10.34
C GLY A 99 4.71 -16.89 11.20
N PHE A 100 4.41 -18.03 10.60
CA PHE A 100 3.85 -19.20 11.27
C PHE A 100 4.53 -20.45 10.72
N GLY A 101 4.66 -21.48 11.55
CA GLY A 101 5.31 -22.73 11.17
C GLY A 101 4.44 -23.62 10.30
N ILE A 102 5.05 -24.21 9.29
CA ILE A 102 4.44 -25.20 8.41
C ILE A 102 4.78 -26.61 8.93
N THR A 103 3.76 -27.46 9.11
CA THR A 103 3.95 -28.84 9.57
C THR A 103 3.88 -29.87 8.45
N GLY A 104 3.45 -29.48 7.25
CA GLY A 104 3.39 -30.38 6.11
C GLY A 104 3.02 -29.67 4.81
N ILE A 105 3.51 -30.22 3.69
CA ILE A 105 3.12 -29.79 2.34
C ILE A 105 2.88 -31.03 1.48
N THR A 106 1.73 -31.10 0.83
CA THR A 106 1.39 -32.21 -0.06
C THR A 106 2.07 -32.07 -1.42
N ARG A 107 2.34 -33.20 -2.09
CA ARG A 107 2.74 -33.26 -3.50
C ARG A 107 1.51 -33.53 -4.35
N ALA A 108 0.79 -32.48 -4.70
CA ALA A 108 -0.51 -32.54 -5.36
C ALA A 108 -0.73 -31.31 -6.26
N ASN A 109 -1.80 -31.35 -7.05
CA ASN A 109 -2.24 -30.21 -7.85
C ASN A 109 -3.70 -29.88 -7.51
N PRO A 110 -3.97 -28.78 -6.77
CA PRO A 110 -3.01 -27.86 -6.16
C PRO A 110 -2.32 -28.45 -4.92
N GLY A 111 -1.12 -27.96 -4.60
CA GLY A 111 -0.43 -28.25 -3.35
C GLY A 111 -1.19 -27.69 -2.15
N VAL A 112 -1.24 -28.46 -1.07
CA VAL A 112 -1.89 -28.10 0.21
C VAL A 112 -0.84 -28.00 1.29
N ILE A 113 -0.85 -26.89 2.01
CA ILE A 113 0.01 -26.61 3.16
C ILE A 113 -0.80 -26.83 4.43
N THR A 114 -0.21 -27.56 5.37
CA THR A 114 -0.72 -27.73 6.74
C THR A 114 0.07 -26.78 7.65
N ALA A 115 -0.61 -25.78 8.20
CA ALA A 115 -0.08 -24.82 9.14
C ALA A 115 -1.15 -24.53 10.21
N PRO A 116 -1.02 -25.09 11.44
CA PRO A 116 -2.00 -24.89 12.49
C PRO A 116 -2.22 -23.41 12.82
N TYR A 117 -3.49 -23.01 12.96
CA TYR A 117 -3.88 -21.64 13.33
C TYR A 117 -3.24 -20.53 12.48
N HIS A 118 -3.20 -20.72 11.16
CA HIS A 118 -2.63 -19.74 10.23
C HIS A 118 -3.35 -18.39 10.26
N GLY A 119 -4.66 -18.37 10.55
CA GLY A 119 -5.47 -17.15 10.68
C GLY A 119 -5.67 -16.39 9.36
N LEU A 120 -5.48 -17.09 8.24
CA LEU A 120 -5.64 -16.56 6.88
C LEU A 120 -7.07 -16.75 6.40
N SER A 121 -7.49 -15.90 5.49
CA SER A 121 -8.74 -15.99 4.72
C SER A 121 -8.44 -16.35 3.26
N THR A 122 -9.43 -16.91 2.57
CA THR A 122 -9.30 -17.16 1.12
C THR A 122 -9.14 -15.85 0.38
N GLY A 123 -8.15 -15.78 -0.51
CA GLY A 123 -7.76 -14.57 -1.23
C GLY A 123 -6.55 -13.84 -0.63
N ASP A 124 -6.15 -14.18 0.60
CA ASP A 124 -4.94 -13.62 1.21
C ASP A 124 -3.68 -14.06 0.45
N GLU A 125 -2.65 -13.23 0.49
CA GLU A 125 -1.34 -13.54 -0.07
C GLU A 125 -0.34 -13.84 1.05
N THR A 126 0.38 -14.96 0.91
CA THR A 126 1.40 -15.38 1.87
C THR A 126 2.75 -15.49 1.17
N PHE A 127 3.80 -14.97 1.80
CA PHE A 127 5.18 -15.16 1.36
C PHE A 127 5.75 -16.43 2.00
N LEU A 128 6.24 -17.35 1.17
CA LEU A 128 6.84 -18.61 1.61
C LEU A 128 8.36 -18.47 1.70
N ALA A 129 8.89 -18.80 2.87
CA ALA A 129 10.33 -18.86 3.16
C ALA A 129 10.55 -19.91 4.25
N GLY A 130 11.80 -20.35 4.43
CA GLY A 130 12.15 -21.25 5.53
C GLY A 130 11.80 -22.73 5.30
N ILE A 131 11.19 -23.08 4.16
CA ILE A 131 10.77 -24.45 3.86
C ILE A 131 12.00 -25.32 3.55
N GLU A 132 12.12 -26.43 4.25
CA GLU A 132 13.12 -27.47 4.03
C GLU A 132 12.53 -28.63 3.22
N GLY A 133 13.39 -29.26 2.42
CA GLY A 133 12.97 -30.31 1.50
C GLY A 133 12.35 -29.71 0.25
N MET A 134 11.16 -29.11 0.33
CA MET A 134 10.41 -28.50 -0.80
C MET A 134 10.82 -27.05 -1.08
N THR A 135 12.12 -26.85 -1.35
CA THR A 135 12.75 -25.51 -1.46
C THR A 135 12.30 -24.68 -2.66
N GLU A 136 11.67 -25.28 -3.66
CA GLU A 136 11.18 -24.62 -4.88
C GLU A 136 10.10 -23.57 -4.58
N LEU A 137 9.44 -23.68 -3.43
CA LEU A 137 8.45 -22.74 -2.92
C LEU A 137 9.06 -21.51 -2.23
N ASN A 138 10.33 -21.58 -1.79
CA ASN A 138 10.97 -20.48 -1.07
C ASN A 138 11.13 -19.24 -1.97
N GLY A 139 10.86 -18.06 -1.41
CA GLY A 139 10.94 -16.77 -2.10
C GLY A 139 9.72 -16.46 -2.98
N ARG A 140 8.65 -17.24 -2.90
CA ARG A 140 7.41 -17.02 -3.67
C ARG A 140 6.32 -16.39 -2.80
N VAL A 141 5.54 -15.52 -3.42
CA VAL A 141 4.23 -15.09 -2.90
C VAL A 141 3.16 -15.96 -3.55
N VAL A 142 2.28 -16.52 -2.73
CA VAL A 142 1.19 -17.41 -3.18
C VAL A 142 -0.15 -16.89 -2.68
N THR A 143 -1.19 -17.06 -3.50
CA THR A 143 -2.57 -16.77 -3.11
C THR A 143 -3.16 -17.98 -2.39
N VAL A 144 -3.77 -17.73 -1.25
CA VAL A 144 -4.28 -18.73 -0.32
C VAL A 144 -5.74 -19.04 -0.64
N THR A 145 -6.07 -20.33 -0.76
CA THR A 145 -7.45 -20.81 -0.70
C THR A 145 -7.60 -21.70 0.52
N VAL A 146 -8.26 -21.18 1.55
CA VAL A 146 -8.41 -21.84 2.86
C VAL A 146 -9.32 -23.05 2.73
N ILE A 147 -8.92 -24.17 3.34
CA ILE A 147 -9.70 -25.40 3.41
C ILE A 147 -10.33 -25.51 4.81
N ASP A 148 -9.50 -25.36 5.85
CA ASP A 148 -9.91 -25.31 7.24
C ASP A 148 -8.96 -24.42 8.07
N ALA A 149 -9.10 -24.38 9.39
CA ALA A 149 -8.29 -23.53 10.27
C ALA A 149 -6.79 -23.88 10.34
N ASN A 150 -6.40 -25.05 9.82
CA ASN A 150 -5.05 -25.60 9.86
C ASN A 150 -4.49 -25.93 8.48
N THR A 151 -5.29 -25.80 7.41
CA THR A 151 -4.87 -26.18 6.06
C THR A 151 -5.38 -25.21 5.01
N PHE A 152 -4.54 -24.94 4.01
CA PHE A 152 -4.88 -24.13 2.86
C PHE A 152 -4.14 -24.61 1.60
N SER A 153 -4.71 -24.33 0.43
CA SER A 153 -4.07 -24.62 -0.86
C SER A 153 -3.45 -23.37 -1.48
N ILE A 154 -2.38 -23.56 -2.26
CA ILE A 154 -1.54 -22.47 -2.81
C ILE A 154 -1.66 -22.28 -4.32
N GLY A 155 -2.57 -23.02 -4.99
CA GLY A 155 -2.80 -22.91 -6.45
C GLY A 155 -1.63 -23.33 -7.34
N ILE A 156 -0.52 -23.80 -6.76
CA ILE A 156 0.68 -24.28 -7.45
C ILE A 156 0.66 -25.81 -7.50
N ASP A 157 1.00 -26.39 -8.65
CA ASP A 157 1.25 -27.83 -8.78
C ASP A 157 2.60 -28.19 -8.12
N THR A 158 2.53 -28.95 -7.03
CA THR A 158 3.71 -29.41 -6.27
C THR A 158 4.03 -30.89 -6.53
N THR A 159 3.38 -31.53 -7.50
CA THR A 159 3.53 -32.98 -7.74
C THR A 159 4.97 -33.40 -8.07
N SER A 160 5.72 -32.55 -8.78
CA SER A 160 7.09 -32.79 -9.20
C SER A 160 8.15 -32.27 -8.24
N PHE A 161 7.74 -31.63 -7.13
CA PHE A 161 8.68 -31.04 -6.19
C PHE A 161 9.26 -32.11 -5.26
N THR A 162 10.38 -31.76 -4.64
CA THR A 162 10.98 -32.56 -3.57
C THR A 162 10.04 -32.70 -2.38
N ALA A 163 10.22 -33.78 -1.61
CA ALA A 163 9.41 -34.00 -0.42
C ALA A 163 9.72 -32.94 0.64
N PHE A 164 8.66 -32.41 1.28
CA PHE A 164 8.79 -31.56 2.45
C PHE A 164 9.47 -32.33 3.59
N THR A 165 10.46 -31.70 4.24
CA THR A 165 11.18 -32.31 5.37
C THR A 165 11.09 -31.49 6.65
N GLY A 166 10.72 -30.21 6.57
CA GLY A 166 10.66 -29.31 7.72
C GLY A 166 10.46 -27.86 7.30
N ASP A 167 10.37 -26.99 8.30
CA ASP A 167 10.23 -25.55 8.17
C ASP A 167 10.89 -24.88 9.39
N ASP A 168 11.45 -23.69 9.20
CA ASP A 168 12.09 -22.92 10.29
C ASP A 168 11.09 -22.10 11.14
N GLY A 169 9.82 -22.06 10.71
CA GLY A 169 8.77 -21.30 11.36
C GLY A 169 8.29 -21.91 12.68
N THR A 170 7.79 -21.05 13.57
CA THR A 170 7.23 -21.49 14.84
C THR A 170 5.78 -21.93 14.68
N VAL A 171 5.52 -23.21 14.95
CA VAL A 171 4.16 -23.78 14.90
C VAL A 171 3.32 -23.15 16.02
N ARG A 172 2.19 -22.56 15.64
CA ARG A 172 1.25 -21.97 16.59
C ARG A 172 0.50 -23.06 17.34
N THR A 173 0.31 -22.85 18.64
CA THR A 173 -0.44 -23.77 19.52
C THR A 173 -1.87 -23.31 19.80
N GLY A 174 -2.24 -22.12 19.35
CA GLY A 174 -3.58 -21.56 19.48
C GLY A 174 -3.88 -20.47 18.45
N PRO A 175 -5.14 -20.02 18.37
CA PRO A 175 -5.57 -19.00 17.43
C PRO A 175 -4.80 -17.68 17.61
N PRO A 176 -4.50 -16.94 16.53
CA PRO A 176 -3.94 -15.60 16.64
C PRO A 176 -4.86 -14.69 17.48
N ALA A 177 -4.25 -13.77 18.25
CA ALA A 177 -5.01 -12.81 19.02
C ALA A 177 -5.93 -11.99 18.07
N PRO A 178 -7.20 -11.78 18.43
CA PRO A 178 -8.08 -10.95 17.61
C PRO A 178 -7.53 -9.52 17.52
N PRO A 179 -7.83 -8.80 16.41
CA PRO A 179 -7.43 -7.40 16.29
C PRO A 179 -7.91 -6.60 17.50
N PRO A 180 -7.13 -5.63 17.99
CA PRO A 180 -7.58 -4.75 19.07
C PRO A 180 -8.89 -4.08 18.66
N SER A 181 -9.82 -3.93 19.60
CA SER A 181 -11.08 -3.25 19.34
C SER A 181 -10.83 -1.83 18.82
N PRO A 182 -11.59 -1.36 17.81
CA PRO A 182 -11.42 -0.02 17.29
C PRO A 182 -11.51 1.00 18.44
N PRO A 183 -10.66 2.05 18.45
CA PRO A 183 -10.82 3.12 19.41
C PRO A 183 -12.21 3.74 19.25
N SER A 184 -12.89 4.05 20.35
CA SER A 184 -14.17 4.75 20.29
C SER A 184 -13.95 6.12 19.65
N VAL A 185 -14.42 6.32 18.42
CA VAL A 185 -14.41 7.64 17.78
C VAL A 185 -15.42 8.51 18.53
N PRO A 186 -15.01 9.63 19.15
CA PRO A 186 -15.96 10.55 19.75
C PRO A 186 -16.97 11.01 18.69
N ALA A 187 -18.25 11.07 19.03
CA ALA A 187 -19.26 11.58 18.11
C ALA A 187 -18.85 12.98 17.62
N PRO A 188 -19.05 13.31 16.33
CA PRO A 188 -18.78 14.65 15.84
C PRO A 188 -19.56 15.65 16.69
N THR A 189 -18.90 16.72 17.13
CA THR A 189 -19.56 17.80 17.86
C THR A 189 -20.78 18.24 17.06
N PRO A 190 -22.00 18.25 17.65
CA PRO A 190 -23.18 18.68 16.93
C PRO A 190 -22.93 20.08 16.38
N THR A 191 -23.27 20.30 15.10
CA THR A 191 -23.22 21.62 14.50
C THR A 191 -24.05 22.57 15.39
N PRO A 192 -23.50 23.72 15.83
CA PRO A 192 -24.23 24.62 16.71
C PRO A 192 -25.54 25.01 16.03
N THR A 193 -26.66 24.82 16.74
CA THR A 193 -27.96 25.30 16.27
C THR A 193 -27.85 26.81 16.12
N PRO A 194 -28.19 27.37 14.94
CA PRO A 194 -28.16 28.82 14.76
C PRO A 194 -29.06 29.47 15.81
N PRO A 195 -28.66 30.63 16.38
CA PRO A 195 -29.48 31.31 17.37
C PRO A 195 -30.86 31.62 16.79
N PRO A 196 -31.93 31.50 17.60
CA PRO A 196 -33.27 31.85 17.13
C PRO A 196 -33.26 33.30 16.65
N THR A 197 -33.61 33.52 15.39
CA THR A 197 -33.84 34.86 14.87
C THR A 197 -35.14 35.37 15.49
N THR A 198 -35.03 36.09 16.60
CA THR A 198 -36.15 36.88 17.12
C THR A 198 -36.58 37.84 16.01
N PRO A 199 -37.85 37.81 15.55
CA PRO A 199 -38.35 38.83 14.63
C PRO A 199 -38.21 40.21 15.29
N PRO A 200 -37.89 41.28 14.55
CA PRO A 200 -37.77 42.63 15.11
C PRO A 200 -39.06 43.00 15.86
N GLY A 201 -38.91 43.38 17.12
CA GLY A 201 -40.01 43.66 18.03
C GLY A 201 -41.02 44.65 17.44
N GLY A 202 -42.29 44.25 17.41
CA GLY A 202 -43.41 45.14 17.18
C GLY A 202 -43.45 46.22 18.27
N GLY A 203 -43.30 47.47 17.84
CA GLY A 203 -43.38 48.65 18.69
C GLY A 203 -44.72 48.75 19.41
N GLY A 204 -44.65 49.22 20.66
CA GLY A 204 -45.77 49.28 21.58
C GLY A 204 -46.81 50.38 21.30
N GLY A 205 -47.90 50.25 22.05
CA GLY A 205 -49.03 51.17 22.18
C GLY A 205 -50.24 50.31 22.56
N GLY A 206 -50.93 50.46 23.69
CA GLY A 206 -51.04 51.54 24.65
C GLY A 206 -52.50 51.49 25.14
N GLY A 207 -52.71 51.48 26.46
CA GLY A 207 -54.04 51.47 27.10
C GLY A 207 -54.51 50.05 27.44
N GLY A 208 -54.85 49.68 28.67
CA GLY A 208 -55.24 50.45 29.85
C GLY A 208 -56.58 49.87 30.31
N GLY A 209 -56.62 49.21 31.48
CA GLY A 209 -57.90 48.92 32.13
C GLY A 209 -58.02 47.66 32.99
N ILE A 210 -57.89 47.87 34.31
CA ILE A 210 -58.72 47.31 35.40
C ILE A 210 -58.57 45.82 35.77
N ARG A 211 -58.07 45.61 37.00
CA ARG A 211 -58.19 44.40 37.82
C ARG A 211 -59.62 44.25 38.37
N GLY A 212 -60.14 43.03 38.40
CA GLY A 212 -61.29 42.64 39.23
C GLY A 212 -61.54 41.12 39.15
N PRO A 213 -61.53 40.37 40.27
CA PRO A 213 -61.72 38.92 40.28
C PRO A 213 -63.19 38.55 40.55
N GLY A 214 -63.65 37.40 40.06
CA GLY A 214 -64.82 36.74 40.64
C GLY A 214 -65.66 35.90 39.69
N GLY A 215 -65.80 34.62 40.06
CA GLY A 215 -66.93 33.72 39.76
C GLY A 215 -67.11 33.34 38.29
N ASP A 216 -67.79 32.29 37.93
CA ASP A 216 -68.28 31.10 38.61
C ASP A 216 -68.82 30.22 37.46
N GLN A 217 -68.65 28.92 37.61
CA GLN A 217 -69.47 27.83 37.05
C GLN A 217 -69.72 27.66 35.52
N ASP A 218 -69.85 26.36 35.21
CA ASP A 218 -70.67 25.74 34.18
C ASP A 218 -70.14 25.50 32.75
N LYS A 219 -69.65 24.25 32.59
CA LYS A 219 -70.12 23.21 31.64
C LYS A 219 -70.80 23.70 30.35
N TYR A 220 -70.20 23.36 29.20
CA TYR A 220 -70.59 22.24 28.32
C TYR A 220 -69.46 21.96 27.33
#